data_AF-A0A7X1PEA2-F1
#
_entry.id   AF-A0A7X1PEA2-F1
#
_cell.length_a   1.000
_cell.length_b   1.000
_cell.length_c   1.000
_cell.angle_alpha   90.00
_cell.angle_beta   90.00
_cell.angle_gamma   90.00
#
_symmetry.space_group_name_H-M   'P 1'
#
loop_
_entity.id
_entity.type
_entity.pdbx_description
1 polymer ?
#
loop_
_entity_poly.entity_id
_entity_poly.type
_entity_poly.pdbx_seq_one_letter_code
_entity_poly.pdbx_strand_id
1 'polypeptide(L)'
;MTDVDGARARPNRTVWLLILALAPLSVLSISAGYELAYALGWLQVGDLPGQGPPGHETAVLAGLVALIFGAVLCAALAFQSARDVPLIEWLAPAGAAFVTARFFTFDPYYAPQLRRFSDGGFVSEGWVLVLIVAAAIAALAVRRWSSPGYALSSFVLVLAVFTAALQGAGH
;
A
#
# COMPACT_ATOMS: atom_id res chain seq x y z
N MET A 1 12.97 44.66 32.02
CA MET A 1 13.51 43.49 31.30
C MET A 1 12.44 42.42 31.36
N THR A 2 11.50 42.49 30.42
CA THR A 2 10.28 41.66 30.38
C THR A 2 10.59 40.40 29.61
N ASP A 3 10.49 39.27 30.29
CA ASP A 3 10.63 37.93 29.74
C ASP A 3 9.42 37.64 28.84
N VAL A 4 9.54 37.98 27.56
CA VAL A 4 8.56 37.62 26.53
C VAL A 4 8.88 36.19 26.12
N ASP A 5 8.69 35.26 27.06
CA ASP A 5 8.78 33.83 26.82
C ASP A 5 7.54 33.41 26.03
N GLY A 6 7.65 33.64 24.71
CA GLY A 6 6.69 33.22 23.71
C GLY A 6 6.60 31.70 23.71
N ALA A 7 5.68 31.16 24.51
CA ALA A 7 5.30 29.76 24.51
C ALA A 7 4.80 29.36 23.11
N ARG A 8 5.72 28.94 22.25
CA ARG A 8 5.38 28.32 20.97
C ARG A 8 4.67 27.02 21.30
N ALA A 9 3.35 27.02 21.13
CA ALA A 9 2.52 25.83 21.26
C ALA A 9 3.13 24.73 20.38
N ARG A 10 3.74 23.71 21.01
CA ARG A 10 4.26 22.57 20.27
C ARG A 10 3.06 21.91 19.59
N PRO A 11 3.10 21.71 18.26
CA PRO A 11 1.98 21.08 17.58
C PRO A 11 1.72 19.69 18.16
N ASN A 12 0.44 19.35 18.32
CA ASN A 12 0.01 18.11 18.97
C ASN A 12 0.56 16.89 18.21
N ARG A 13 1.46 16.12 18.83
CA ARG A 13 2.11 14.92 18.25
C ARG A 13 1.10 13.95 17.64
N THR A 14 -0.07 13.81 18.26
CA THR A 14 -1.15 12.94 17.79
C THR A 14 -1.69 13.35 16.42
N VAL A 15 -1.83 14.67 16.18
CA VAL A 15 -2.30 15.19 14.88
C VAL A 15 -1.31 14.87 13.77
N TRP A 16 0.00 15.02 14.03
CA TRP A 16 1.02 14.66 13.06
C TRP A 16 1.05 13.17 12.75
N LEU A 17 0.94 12.32 13.76
CA LEU A 17 0.90 10.87 13.55
C LEU A 17 -0.34 10.44 12.76
N LEU A 18 -1.49 11.08 13.01
CA LEU A 18 -2.70 10.85 12.22
C LEU A 18 -2.50 11.25 10.76
N ILE A 19 -1.93 12.43 10.49
CA ILE A 19 -1.63 12.89 9.12
C ILE A 19 -0.66 11.92 8.42
N LEU A 20 0.40 11.51 9.13
CA LEU A 20 1.39 10.58 8.60
C LEU A 20 0.82 9.19 8.30
N ALA A 21 -0.18 8.72 9.06
CA ALA A 21 -0.86 7.46 8.78
C ALA A 21 -1.90 7.62 7.65
N LEU A 22 -2.66 8.71 7.64
CA LEU A 22 -3.71 8.98 6.65
C LEU A 22 -3.15 9.15 5.24
N ALA A 23 -2.00 9.79 5.07
CA ALA A 23 -1.42 10.05 3.76
C ALA A 23 -1.18 8.75 2.94
N PRO A 24 -0.33 7.79 3.39
CA PRO A 24 -0.13 6.53 2.67
C PRO A 24 -1.41 5.69 2.62
N LEU A 25 -2.24 5.69 3.66
CA LEU A 25 -3.49 4.94 3.67
C LEU A 25 -4.45 5.41 2.57
N SER A 26 -4.58 6.73 2.40
CA SER A 26 -5.44 7.32 1.38
C SER A 26 -4.91 7.02 -0.02
N VAL A 27 -3.59 7.18 -0.24
CA VAL A 27 -2.96 6.87 -1.53
C VAL A 27 -3.14 5.38 -1.88
N LEU A 28 -2.86 4.47 -0.95
CA LEU A 28 -3.06 3.03 -1.16
C LEU A 28 -4.51 2.70 -1.48
N SER A 29 -5.46 3.29 -0.77
CA SER A 29 -6.89 3.04 -1.00
C SER A 29 -7.34 3.53 -2.37
N ILE A 30 -6.89 4.72 -2.79
CA ILE A 30 -7.19 5.30 -4.11
C ILE A 30 -6.53 4.46 -5.22
N SER A 31 -5.25 4.11 -5.09
CA SER A 31 -4.53 3.26 -6.04
C SER A 31 -5.17 1.86 -6.14
N ALA A 32 -5.56 1.26 -5.02
CA ALA A 32 -6.26 -0.02 -5.01
C ALA A 32 -7.62 0.07 -5.72
N GLY A 33 -8.38 1.16 -5.48
CA GLY A 33 -9.64 1.41 -6.17
C GLY A 33 -9.48 1.59 -7.68
N TYR A 34 -8.43 2.31 -8.11
CA TYR A 34 -8.09 2.47 -9.52
C TYR A 34 -7.76 1.13 -10.18
N GLU A 35 -6.84 0.36 -9.59
CA GLU A 35 -6.48 -0.97 -10.11
C GLU A 35 -7.69 -1.91 -10.08
N LEU A 36 -8.56 -1.85 -9.07
CA LEU A 36 -9.76 -2.67 -9.03
C LEU A 36 -10.73 -2.30 -10.17
N ALA A 37 -10.95 -1.01 -10.42
CA ALA A 37 -11.75 -0.56 -11.55
C ALA A 37 -11.16 -1.04 -12.89
N TYR A 38 -9.84 -1.07 -13.00
CA TYR A 38 -9.16 -1.60 -14.17
C TYR A 38 -9.35 -3.12 -14.30
N ALA A 39 -9.18 -3.88 -13.22
CA ALA A 39 -9.36 -5.34 -13.18
C ALA A 39 -10.80 -5.77 -13.49
N LEU A 40 -11.78 -4.94 -13.13
CA LEU A 40 -13.19 -5.15 -13.45
C LEU A 40 -13.56 -4.74 -14.89
N GLY A 41 -12.63 -4.16 -15.64
CA GLY A 41 -12.87 -3.69 -17.02
C GLY A 41 -13.71 -2.41 -17.10
N TRP A 42 -13.82 -1.64 -16.01
CA TRP A 42 -14.48 -0.33 -16.03
C TRP A 42 -13.61 0.74 -16.71
N LEU A 43 -12.30 0.52 -16.75
CA LEU A 43 -11.35 1.33 -17.50
C LEU A 43 -10.97 0.58 -18.79
N GLN A 44 -11.01 1.27 -19.93
CA GLN A 44 -10.67 0.68 -21.22
C GLN A 44 -9.17 0.35 -21.28
N VAL A 45 -8.86 -0.89 -21.68
CA VAL A 45 -7.52 -1.28 -22.14
C VAL A 45 -7.27 -0.60 -23.49
N GLY A 46 -6.05 -0.12 -23.74
CA GLY A 46 -5.72 0.51 -25.02
C GLY A 46 -5.72 -0.48 -26.18
N ASP A 47 -5.79 0.05 -27.40
CA ASP A 47 -5.84 -0.76 -28.63
C ASP A 47 -4.46 -1.28 -29.06
N LEU A 48 -3.38 -0.70 -28.51
CA LEU A 48 -2.00 -1.03 -28.87
C LEU A 48 -1.24 -1.63 -27.67
N PRO A 49 -0.29 -2.55 -27.92
CA PRO A 49 0.61 -3.06 -26.89
C PRO A 49 1.29 -1.94 -26.09
N GLY A 50 1.30 -2.08 -24.78
CA GLY A 50 1.83 -1.09 -23.82
C GLY A 50 0.86 0.04 -23.46
N GLN A 51 -0.30 0.16 -24.13
CA GLN A 51 -1.28 1.19 -23.79
C GLN A 51 -2.21 0.73 -22.67
N GLY A 52 -1.93 1.19 -21.46
CA GLY A 52 -2.84 1.11 -20.33
C GLY A 52 -3.88 2.25 -20.31
N PRO A 53 -4.87 2.19 -19.41
CA PRO A 53 -5.78 3.29 -19.19
C PRO A 53 -5.04 4.56 -18.72
N PRO A 54 -5.60 5.76 -18.96
CA PRO A 54 -4.98 7.01 -18.53
C PRO A 54 -4.67 7.01 -17.03
N GLY A 55 -3.41 7.30 -16.69
CA GLY A 55 -2.94 7.40 -15.30
C GLY A 55 -2.52 6.07 -14.66
N HIS A 56 -2.53 4.94 -15.39
CA HIS A 56 -2.13 3.64 -14.83
C HIS A 56 -0.75 3.68 -14.17
N GLU A 57 0.28 4.12 -14.90
CA GLU A 57 1.64 4.19 -14.38
C GLU A 57 1.73 5.09 -13.13
N THR A 58 0.99 6.20 -13.12
CA THR A 58 0.94 7.12 -11.98
C THR A 58 0.28 6.48 -10.76
N ALA A 59 -0.84 5.79 -10.94
CA ALA A 59 -1.57 5.11 -9.85
C ALA A 59 -0.70 4.01 -9.22
N VAL A 60 0.00 3.24 -10.05
CA VAL A 60 0.91 2.17 -9.63
C VAL A 60 2.12 2.74 -8.90
N LEU A 61 2.78 3.76 -9.46
CA LEU A 61 3.93 4.41 -8.84
C LEU A 61 3.55 5.05 -7.50
N ALA A 62 2.41 5.73 -7.44
CA ALA A 62 1.90 6.30 -6.19
C ALA A 62 1.62 5.22 -5.14
N GLY A 63 1.03 4.09 -5.54
CA GLY A 63 0.82 2.94 -4.67
C GLY A 63 2.14 2.36 -4.13
N LEU A 64 3.14 2.18 -4.99
CA LEU A 64 4.48 1.71 -4.58
C LEU A 64 5.16 2.67 -3.60
N VAL A 65 5.12 3.98 -3.87
CA VAL A 65 5.68 5.00 -2.97
C VAL A 65 4.96 4.97 -1.61
N ALA A 66 3.63 4.84 -1.61
CA ALA A 66 2.84 4.76 -0.40
C ALA A 66 3.11 3.48 0.41
N LEU A 67 3.33 2.33 -0.25
CA LEU A 67 3.76 1.10 0.41
C LEU A 67 5.12 1.29 1.11
N ILE A 68 6.10 1.87 0.42
CA ILE A 68 7.44 2.14 0.97
C ILE A 68 7.34 3.09 2.17
N PHE A 69 6.59 4.18 2.03
CA PHE A 69 6.40 5.15 3.10
C PHE A 69 5.69 4.53 4.31
N GLY A 70 4.63 3.75 4.08
CA GLY A 70 3.92 3.02 5.13
C GLY A 70 4.81 2.00 5.85
N ALA A 71 5.69 1.30 5.12
CA ALA A 71 6.66 0.38 5.71
C ALA A 71 7.65 1.11 6.62
N VAL A 72 8.26 2.20 6.13
CA VAL A 72 9.19 3.03 6.93
C VAL A 72 8.50 3.61 8.17
N LEU A 73 7.26 4.08 8.03
CA LEU A 73 6.49 4.59 9.16
C LEU A 73 6.25 3.50 10.21
N CYS A 74 5.80 2.30 9.80
CA CYS A 74 5.58 1.18 10.71
C CYS A 74 6.89 0.77 11.40
N ALA A 75 8.01 0.66 10.67
CA ALA A 75 9.31 0.36 11.25
C ALA A 75 9.73 1.41 12.30
N ALA A 76 9.61 2.70 11.97
CA ALA A 76 9.94 3.79 12.89
C ALA A 76 9.10 3.75 14.17
N LEU A 77 7.80 3.46 14.06
CA LEU A 77 6.90 3.31 15.20
C LEU A 77 7.24 2.08 16.05
N ALA A 78 7.67 0.97 15.42
CA ALA A 78 8.13 -0.22 16.11
C ALA A 78 9.36 0.06 16.99
N PHE A 79 10.36 0.77 16.44
CA PHE A 79 11.58 1.16 17.17
C PHE A 79 11.31 2.14 18.30
N GLN A 80 10.38 3.07 18.10
CA GLN A 80 10.00 4.04 19.14
C GLN A 80 9.09 3.44 20.22
N SER A 81 8.65 2.18 20.07
CA SER A 81 7.65 1.57 20.95
C SER A 81 6.40 2.44 21.13
N ALA A 82 5.99 3.14 20.06
CA ALA A 82 4.82 4.00 20.08
C ALA A 82 3.56 3.17 20.40
N ARG A 83 2.56 3.79 21.02
CA ARG A 83 1.27 3.16 21.28
C ARG A 83 0.16 4.06 20.76
N ASP A 84 -0.98 3.45 20.46
CA ASP A 84 -2.24 4.14 20.14
C ASP A 84 -2.11 5.11 18.95
N VAL A 85 -1.34 4.73 17.93
CA VAL A 85 -1.28 5.50 16.68
C VAL A 85 -2.55 5.23 15.87
N PRO A 86 -3.39 6.24 15.61
CA PRO A 86 -4.67 6.02 14.96
C PRO A 86 -4.49 5.54 13.52
N LEU A 87 -5.35 4.61 13.11
CA LEU A 87 -5.49 4.09 11.73
C LEU A 87 -4.31 3.28 11.18
N ILE A 88 -3.23 3.13 11.94
CA ILE A 88 -2.01 2.44 11.48
C ILE A 88 -2.25 0.95 11.23
N GLU A 89 -3.24 0.35 11.91
CA GLU A 89 -3.64 -1.04 11.72
C GLU A 89 -4.17 -1.32 10.31
N TRP A 90 -4.61 -0.30 9.58
CA TRP A 90 -5.19 -0.43 8.24
C TRP A 90 -4.17 -0.36 7.10
N LEU A 91 -2.91 0.01 7.38
CA LEU A 91 -1.90 0.17 6.32
C LEU A 91 -1.57 -1.16 5.63
N ALA A 92 -1.29 -2.22 6.38
CA ALA A 92 -0.99 -3.52 5.79
C ALA A 92 -2.19 -4.09 4.99
N PRO A 93 -3.44 -4.07 5.50
CA PRO A 93 -4.61 -4.42 4.71
C PRO A 93 -4.78 -3.60 3.43
N ALA A 94 -4.60 -2.27 3.48
CA ALA A 94 -4.69 -1.42 2.30
C ALA A 94 -3.60 -1.75 1.26
N GLY A 95 -2.38 -2.04 1.72
CA GLY A 95 -1.29 -2.49 0.86
C GLY A 95 -1.58 -3.82 0.19
N ALA A 96 -2.12 -4.80 0.93
CA ALA A 96 -2.54 -6.08 0.36
C ALA A 96 -3.70 -5.92 -0.64
N ALA A 97 -4.66 -5.02 -0.36
CA ALA A 97 -5.75 -4.71 -1.28
C ALA A 97 -5.23 -4.13 -2.60
N PHE A 98 -4.25 -3.21 -2.56
CA PHE A 98 -3.59 -2.68 -3.74
C PHE A 98 -2.88 -3.78 -4.55
N VAL A 99 -2.07 -4.62 -3.92
CA VAL A 99 -1.37 -5.73 -4.59
C VAL A 99 -2.34 -6.71 -5.22
N THR A 100 -3.45 -7.02 -4.52
CA THR A 100 -4.48 -7.94 -4.99
C THR A 100 -5.23 -7.36 -6.18
N ALA A 101 -5.62 -6.09 -6.12
CA ALA A 101 -6.26 -5.41 -7.24
C ALA A 101 -5.35 -5.44 -8.48
N ARG A 102 -4.07 -5.06 -8.30
CA ARG A 102 -3.06 -5.10 -9.35
C ARG A 102 -2.81 -6.51 -9.90
N PHE A 103 -2.86 -7.54 -9.05
CA PHE A 103 -2.69 -8.92 -9.50
C PHE A 103 -3.74 -9.35 -10.53
N PHE A 104 -4.96 -8.79 -10.44
CA PHE A 104 -6.05 -9.07 -11.37
C PHE A 104 -6.21 -8.03 -12.48
N THR A 105 -5.36 -7.00 -12.55
CA THR A 105 -5.40 -6.04 -13.67
C THR A 105 -4.87 -6.64 -14.96
N PHE A 106 -5.31 -6.07 -16.08
CA PHE A 106 -4.82 -6.41 -17.40
C PHE A 106 -3.39 -5.91 -17.56
N ASP A 107 -2.52 -6.78 -18.06
CA ASP A 107 -1.15 -6.44 -18.40
C ASP A 107 -1.15 -5.60 -19.69
N PRO A 108 -0.76 -4.30 -19.64
CA PRO A 108 -0.74 -3.45 -20.82
C PRO A 108 0.16 -4.00 -21.93
N TYR A 109 1.21 -4.77 -21.60
CA TYR A 109 2.12 -5.34 -22.59
C TYR A 109 1.40 -6.22 -23.62
N TYR A 110 0.36 -6.94 -23.20
CA TYR A 110 -0.41 -7.85 -24.05
C TYR A 110 -1.66 -7.21 -24.65
N ALA A 111 -1.88 -5.90 -24.51
CA ALA A 111 -3.00 -5.25 -25.17
C ALA A 111 -2.99 -5.52 -26.70
N PRO A 112 -4.15 -5.82 -27.33
CA PRO A 112 -5.51 -5.81 -26.79
C PRO A 112 -6.01 -7.18 -26.25
N GLN A 113 -5.13 -8.16 -26.03
CA GLN A 113 -5.47 -9.57 -25.76
C GLN A 113 -6.05 -9.83 -24.35
N LEU A 114 -6.36 -8.78 -23.58
CA LEU A 114 -6.99 -8.83 -22.25
C LEU A 114 -6.36 -9.86 -21.28
N ARG A 115 -5.05 -10.08 -21.39
CA ARG A 115 -4.31 -10.95 -20.47
C ARG A 115 -4.11 -10.24 -19.14
N ARG A 116 -4.29 -10.96 -18.03
CA ARG A 116 -4.08 -10.44 -16.67
C ARG A 116 -2.71 -10.81 -16.13
N PHE A 117 -2.23 -10.05 -15.14
CA PHE A 117 -1.02 -10.43 -14.39
C PHE A 117 -1.16 -11.79 -13.67
N SER A 118 -2.39 -12.24 -13.42
CA SER A 118 -2.69 -13.57 -12.87
C SER A 118 -2.42 -14.72 -13.85
N ASP A 119 -2.35 -14.48 -15.15
CA ASP A 119 -2.38 -15.51 -16.19
C ASP A 119 -1.00 -16.10 -16.52
N GLY A 120 -0.24 -16.47 -15.48
CA GLY A 120 1.06 -17.15 -15.60
C GLY A 120 2.29 -16.26 -15.37
N GLY A 121 2.17 -15.24 -14.52
CA GLY A 121 3.31 -14.46 -14.05
C GLY A 121 4.15 -15.15 -12.96
N PHE A 122 5.20 -14.47 -12.48
CA PHE A 122 6.03 -14.93 -11.36
C PHE A 122 5.28 -15.05 -10.02
N VAL A 123 4.21 -14.27 -9.86
CA VAL A 123 3.41 -14.24 -8.64
C VAL A 123 2.22 -15.19 -8.80
N SER A 124 2.04 -16.11 -7.85
CA SER A 124 0.91 -17.05 -7.84
C SER A 124 -0.28 -16.53 -7.04
N GLU A 125 -1.49 -17.00 -7.37
CA GLU A 125 -2.70 -16.73 -6.58
C GLU A 125 -2.52 -17.10 -5.10
N GLY A 126 -1.89 -18.25 -4.83
CA GLY A 126 -1.60 -18.71 -3.48
C GLY A 126 -0.72 -17.74 -2.69
N TRP A 127 0.27 -17.12 -3.35
CA TRP A 127 1.11 -16.10 -2.71
C TRP A 127 0.30 -14.84 -2.35
N VAL A 128 -0.58 -14.39 -3.23
CA VAL A 128 -1.46 -13.23 -2.96
C VAL A 128 -2.39 -13.53 -1.77
N LEU A 129 -2.93 -14.74 -1.69
CA LEU A 129 -3.74 -15.17 -0.54
C LEU A 129 -2.94 -15.16 0.77
N VAL A 130 -1.70 -15.65 0.76
CA VAL A 130 -0.81 -15.58 1.93
C VAL A 130 -0.57 -14.12 2.34
N LEU A 131 -0.35 -13.22 1.39
CA LEU A 131 -0.14 -11.80 1.66
C LEU A 131 -1.37 -11.14 2.31
N ILE A 132 -2.59 -11.47 1.84
CA ILE A 132 -3.85 -11.01 2.43
C ILE A 132 -3.98 -11.49 3.89
N VAL A 133 -3.75 -12.79 4.13
CA VAL A 133 -3.83 -13.36 5.48
C VAL A 133 -2.77 -12.73 6.40
N ALA A 134 -1.54 -12.57 5.92
CA ALA A 134 -0.46 -11.93 6.67
C ALA A 134 -0.79 -10.47 7.02
N ALA A 135 -1.40 -9.72 6.10
CA ALA A 135 -1.85 -8.35 6.34
C ALA A 135 -2.96 -8.28 7.39
N ALA A 136 -3.92 -9.21 7.38
CA ALA A 136 -4.95 -9.29 8.41
C ALA A 136 -4.36 -9.62 9.79
N ILE A 137 -3.42 -10.56 9.86
CA ILE A 137 -2.71 -10.90 11.10
C ILE A 137 -1.91 -9.69 11.61
N ALA A 138 -1.22 -8.97 10.73
CA ALA A 138 -0.48 -7.76 11.08
C ALA A 138 -1.41 -6.68 11.69
N ALA A 139 -2.57 -6.44 11.06
CA ALA A 139 -3.57 -5.52 11.57
C ALA A 139 -4.07 -5.91 12.97
N LEU A 140 -4.37 -7.20 13.20
CA LEU A 140 -4.77 -7.69 14.51
C LEU A 140 -3.64 -7.59 15.54
N ALA A 141 -2.41 -7.90 15.13
CA ALA A 141 -1.23 -7.79 15.98
C ALA A 141 -0.98 -6.35 16.42
N VAL A 142 -1.16 -5.35 15.54
CA VAL A 142 -1.08 -3.93 15.91
C VAL A 142 -2.04 -3.58 17.07
N ARG A 143 -3.27 -4.09 17.01
CA ARG A 143 -4.29 -3.83 18.05
C ARG A 143 -3.96 -4.50 19.38
N ARG A 144 -3.31 -5.68 19.34
CA ARG A 144 -3.02 -6.47 20.55
C ARG A 144 -1.64 -6.18 21.17
N TRP A 145 -0.65 -5.91 20.33
CA TRP A 145 0.77 -5.74 20.65
C TRP A 145 1.39 -4.66 19.75
N SER A 146 1.42 -3.41 20.21
CA SER A 146 1.78 -2.26 19.36
C SER A 146 3.13 -2.44 18.63
N SER A 147 4.24 -2.66 19.35
CA SER A 147 5.57 -2.74 18.71
C SER A 147 5.76 -3.97 17.81
N PRO A 148 5.47 -5.22 18.25
CA PRO A 148 5.53 -6.38 17.36
C PRO A 148 4.58 -6.28 16.16
N GLY A 149 3.38 -5.71 16.37
CA GLY A 149 2.40 -5.48 15.32
C GLY A 149 2.90 -4.52 14.25
N TYR A 150 3.54 -3.41 14.64
CA TYR A 150 4.15 -2.48 13.68
C TYR A 150 5.29 -3.12 12.90
N ALA A 151 6.15 -3.91 13.56
CA ALA A 151 7.22 -4.63 12.88
C ALA A 151 6.66 -5.62 11.84
N LEU A 152 5.59 -6.35 12.19
CA LEU A 152 4.92 -7.26 11.28
C LEU A 152 4.25 -6.53 10.11
N SER A 153 3.56 -5.42 10.36
CA SER A 153 2.98 -4.57 9.31
C SER A 153 4.04 -4.02 8.36
N SER A 154 5.19 -3.57 8.89
CA SER A 154 6.32 -3.13 8.08
C SER A 154 6.82 -4.25 7.17
N PHE A 155 6.97 -5.46 7.71
CA PHE A 155 7.44 -6.61 6.93
C PHE A 155 6.46 -6.97 5.81
N VAL A 156 5.16 -7.02 6.11
CA VAL A 156 4.11 -7.28 5.11
C VAL A 156 4.09 -6.21 4.02
N LEU A 157 4.24 -4.93 4.37
CA LEU A 157 4.29 -3.85 3.39
C LEU A 157 5.53 -3.94 2.49
N VAL A 158 6.68 -4.35 3.02
CA VAL A 158 7.87 -4.63 2.19
C VAL A 158 7.61 -5.77 1.21
N LEU A 159 7.01 -6.87 1.67
CA LEU A 159 6.60 -7.97 0.79
C LEU A 159 5.62 -7.50 -0.29
N ALA A 160 4.69 -6.61 0.06
CA ALA A 160 3.76 -6.00 -0.88
C ALA A 160 4.47 -5.15 -1.95
N VAL A 161 5.51 -4.38 -1.59
CA VAL A 161 6.32 -3.62 -2.56
C VAL A 161 6.94 -4.56 -3.59
N PHE A 162 7.63 -5.60 -3.12
CA PHE A 162 8.28 -6.56 -4.02
C PHE A 162 7.26 -7.31 -4.87
N THR A 163 6.13 -7.71 -4.29
CA THR A 163 5.07 -8.41 -5.04
C THR A 163 4.51 -7.52 -6.15
N ALA A 164 4.15 -6.26 -5.85
CA ALA A 164 3.62 -5.32 -6.85
C ALA A 164 4.64 -4.99 -7.96
N ALA A 165 5.92 -4.90 -7.62
CA ALA A 165 6.99 -4.64 -8.59
C ALA A 165 7.25 -5.85 -9.50
N LEU A 166 7.23 -7.07 -8.94
CA LEU A 166 7.51 -8.31 -9.68
C LEU A 166 6.35 -8.78 -10.56
N GLN A 167 5.11 -8.32 -10.32
CA GLN A 167 3.95 -8.64 -11.17
C GLN A 167 4.20 -8.28 -12.65
N GLY A 168 5.00 -7.24 -12.93
CA GLY A 168 5.37 -6.85 -14.30
C GLY A 168 6.66 -7.48 -14.84
N ALA A 169 7.36 -8.31 -14.06
CA ALA A 169 8.73 -8.77 -14.40
C ALA A 169 8.79 -10.14 -15.09
N GLY A 170 7.65 -10.79 -15.37
CA GLY A 170 7.58 -12.18 -15.85
C GLY A 170 7.07 -12.37 -17.27
N HIS A 171 7.03 -11.31 -18.06
CA HIS A 171 6.35 -11.27 -19.35
C HIS A 171 7.20 -10.63 -20.42
#